data_AF-A0A5C8MNL9-F1
#
_entry.id   AF-A0A5C8MNL9-F1
#
_cell.length_a   1.000
_cell.length_b   1.000
_cell.length_c   1.000
_cell.angle_alpha   90.00
_cell.angle_beta   90.00
_cell.angle_gamma   90.00
#
_symmetry.space_group_name_H-M   'P 1'
#
loop_
_entity.id
_entity.type
_entity.pdbx_description
1 polymer ?
#
loop_
_entity_poly.entity_id
_entity_poly.type
_entity_poly.pdbx_seq_one_letter_code
_entity_poly.pdbx_strand_id
1 'polypeptide(L)' 'MIRMYILLGFSFLFFHLHITGEISKYINMRYSYISFSAIFVFAFLTIVQLFFASREGKHEHCH' A
#
# COMPACT_ATOMS: atom_id res chain seq x y z
N MET A 1 6.88 -5.51 -11.06
CA MET A 1 7.54 -5.70 -9.75
C MET A 1 7.78 -4.41 -8.98
N ILE A 2 8.51 -3.40 -9.49
CA ILE A 2 8.82 -2.16 -8.74
C ILE A 2 7.60 -1.45 -8.14
N ARG A 3 6.49 -1.39 -8.89
CA ARG A 3 5.22 -0.81 -8.43
C ARG A 3 4.68 -1.46 -7.15
N MET A 4 4.86 -2.77 -6.94
CA MET A 4 4.45 -3.45 -5.70
C MET A 4 5.22 -2.92 -4.49
N TYR A 5 6.54 -2.76 -4.61
CA TYR A 5 7.38 -2.25 -3.53
C TYR A 5 7.04 -0.80 -3.19
N ILE A 6 6.67 0.00 -4.19
CA ILE A 6 6.18 1.37 -3.98
C ILE A 6 4.89 1.36 -3.15
N LEU A 7 3.92 0.52 -3.50
CA LEU A 7 2.66 0.41 -2.75
C LEU A 7 2.90 -0.07 -1.31
N LEU A 8 3.77 -1.06 -1.13
CA LEU A 8 4.11 -1.58 0.19
C LEU A 8 4.85 -0.53 1.04
N GLY A 9 5.75 0.24 0.43
CA GLY A 9 6.44 1.36 1.06
C GLY A 9 5.46 2.45 1.52
N PHE A 10 4.47 2.81 0.69
CA PHE A 10 3.43 3.75 1.10
C PHE A 10 2.56 3.20 2.23
N SER A 11 2.13 1.94 2.16
CA SER A 11 1.36 1.31 3.25
C SER A 11 2.14 1.37 4.58
N PHE A 12 3.43 1.05 4.56
CA PHE A 12 4.30 1.13 5.74
C PHE A 12 4.49 2.57 6.23
N LEU A 13 4.71 3.53 5.33
CA LEU A 13 4.86 4.94 5.68
C LEU A 13 3.61 5.49 6.40
N PHE A 14 2.43 5.25 5.84
CA PHE A 14 1.17 5.70 6.43
C PHE A 14 0.92 5.02 7.78
N PHE A 15 1.23 3.73 7.90
CA PHE A 15 1.12 3.00 9.15
C PHE A 15 2.08 3.55 10.23
N HIS A 16 3.33 3.81 9.88
CA HIS A 16 4.33 4.39 10.76
C HIS A 16 3.92 5.78 11.25
N LEU A 17 3.48 6.66 10.34
CA LEU A 17 2.99 8.00 10.70
C LEU A 17 1.75 7.95 11.60
N HIS A 18 0.88 6.95 11.40
CA HIS A 18 -0.33 6.80 12.21
C HIS A 18 0.00 6.32 13.63
N ILE A 19 0.92 5.34 13.78
CA ILE A 19 1.35 4.83 15.09
C ILE A 19 2.11 5.90 15.89
N THR A 20 3.01 6.62 15.23
CA THR A 20 3.83 7.65 15.88
C THR A 20 3.05 8.92 16.21
N GLY A 21 1.85 9.10 15.65
CA GLY A 21 1.07 10.33 15.77
C GLY A 21 1.63 11.51 14.96
N GLU A 22 2.75 11.31 14.27
CA GLU A 22 3.38 12.30 13.38
C GLU A 22 2.49 12.67 12.19
N ILE A 23 1.44 11.88 11.89
CA ILE A 23 0.43 12.19 10.88
C ILE A 23 -0.19 13.59 11.08
N SER A 24 -0.30 14.04 12.32
CA SER A 24 -0.77 15.39 12.71
C SER A 24 0.03 16.54 12.11
N LYS A 25 1.30 16.30 11.79
CA LYS A 25 2.24 17.28 11.24
C LYS A 25 2.07 17.48 9.74
N TYR A 26 1.54 16.47 9.05
CA TYR A 26 1.44 16.45 7.59
C TYR A 26 0.02 16.72 7.10
N ILE A 27 -0.99 16.30 7.87
CA ILE A 27 -2.39 16.47 7.52
C ILE A 27 -3.16 17.08 8.69
N ASN A 28 -4.20 17.83 8.35
CA ASN A 28 -5.14 18.33 9.35
C ASN A 28 -5.87 17.13 9.99
N MET A 29 -5.81 17.05 11.32
CA MET A 29 -6.38 15.93 12.10
C MET A 29 -7.89 15.74 11.86
N ARG A 30 -8.62 16.79 11.46
CA ARG A 30 -10.01 16.69 11.02
C ARG A 30 -10.23 15.66 9.90
N TYR A 31 -9.20 15.42 9.08
CA TYR A 31 -9.21 14.49 7.96
C TYR A 31 -8.34 13.25 8.20
N SER A 32 -7.93 12.98 9.45
CA SER A 32 -7.10 11.83 9.81
C SER A 32 -7.67 10.49 9.36
N TYR A 33 -9.00 10.40 9.30
CA TYR A 33 -9.71 9.22 8.79
C TYR A 33 -9.34 8.87 7.34
N ILE A 34 -9.01 9.86 6.49
CA ILE A 34 -8.59 9.64 5.09
C ILE A 34 -7.21 8.98 5.06
N SER A 35 -6.27 9.48 5.87
CA SER A 35 -4.94 8.87 5.96
C SER A 35 -4.99 7.49 6.60
N PHE A 36 -5.88 7.26 7.56
CA PHE A 36 -6.10 5.94 8.13
C PHE A 36 -6.69 4.97 7.10
N SER A 37 -7.69 5.39 6.32
CA SER A 37 -8.27 4.56 5.26
C SER A 37 -7.28 4.27 4.12
N ALA A 38 -6.35 5.19 3.84
CA ALA A 38 -5.31 5.00 2.83
C ALA A 38 -4.44 3.77 3.09
N ILE A 39 -4.18 3.41 4.37
CA ILE A 39 -3.43 2.19 4.74
C ILE A 39 -4.12 0.95 4.15
N PHE A 40 -5.43 0.85 4.32
CA PHE A 40 -6.24 -0.26 3.83
C PHE A 40 -6.30 -0.28 2.29
N VAL A 41 -6.41 0.89 1.66
CA VAL A 41 -6.39 1.01 0.20
C VAL A 41 -5.06 0.53 -0.38
N PHE A 42 -3.93 0.98 0.17
CA PHE A 42 -2.61 0.54 -0.30
C PHE A 42 -2.35 -0.94 -0.03
N ALA A 43 -2.79 -1.47 1.13
CA ALA A 43 -2.68 -2.89 1.44
C ALA A 43 -3.51 -3.73 0.45
N PHE A 44 -4.76 -3.34 0.18
CA PHE A 44 -5.63 -4.01 -0.79
C PHE A 44 -5.01 -4.01 -2.19
N LEU A 45 -4.54 -2.86 -2.67
CA LEU A 45 -3.91 -2.75 -3.98
C LEU A 45 -2.61 -3.58 -4.07
N THR A 46 -1.87 -3.69 -2.97
CA THR A 46 -0.68 -4.56 -2.89
C THR A 46 -1.06 -6.03 -3.09
N ILE A 47 -2.13 -6.49 -2.43
CA ILE A 47 -2.65 -7.87 -2.57
C ILE A 47 -3.14 -8.12 -4.00
N VAL A 48 -3.90 -7.20 -4.58
CA VAL A 48 -4.36 -7.30 -5.97
C VAL A 48 -3.16 -7.42 -6.91
N GLN A 49 -2.14 -6.60 -6.72
CA GLN A 49 -0.96 -6.64 -7.55
C GLN A 49 -0.14 -7.93 -7.38
N LEU A 50 -0.05 -8.48 -6.16
CA LEU A 50 0.55 -9.78 -5.89
C LEU A 50 -0.20 -10.90 -6.62
N PHE A 51 -1.54 -10.85 -6.62
CA PHE A 51 -2.39 -11.82 -7.31
C PHE A 51 -2.15 -11.79 -8.82
N PHE A 52 -2.11 -10.61 -9.44
CA PHE A 52 -1.80 -10.48 -10.86
C PHE A 52 -0.37 -10.96 -11.18
N ALA A 53 0.62 -10.56 -10.39
CA ALA A 53 2.01 -11.01 -10.58
C ALA A 53 2.16 -12.54 -10.48
N SER A 54 1.43 -13.18 -9.56
CA SER A 54 1.40 -14.64 -9.42
C SER A 54 0.74 -15.36 -10.60
N ARG A 55 -0.13 -14.66 -11.34
CA ARG A 55 -0.79 -15.20 -12.55
C ARG A 55 0.07 -15.04 -13.80
N GLU A 56 0.82 -13.95 -13.92
CA GLU A 56 1.73 -13.73 -15.04
C GLU A 56 2.83 -14.82 -15.10
N GLY A 57 3.34 -15.26 -13.95
CA GLY A 57 4.29 -16.39 -13.88
C GLY A 57 3.74 -17.75 -14.35
N LYS A 58 2.43 -17.88 -14.62
CA LYS A 58 1.84 -19.11 -15.20
C LYS A 58 1.87 -19.14 -16.73
N HIS A 59 2.14 -18.02 -17.40
CA HIS A 59 2.16 -17.92 -18.85
C HIS A 59 3.56 -18.05 -19.48
N GLU A 60 4.59 -18.39 -18.70
CA GLU A 60 5.98 -18.55 -19.18
C GLU A 60 6.46 -20.01 -19.29
N HIS A 61 5.55 -20.99 -19.12
CA HIS A 61 5.88 -22.44 -19.22
C HIS A 61 5.36 -23.13 -20.50
N CYS A 62 5.06 -22.39 -21.56
CA CYS A 62 4.83 -22.94 -22.91
C CYS A 62 5.89 -22.40 -23.89
N HIS A 63 7.06 -23.02 -23.88
CA HIS A 63 7.99 -23.07 -25.00
C HIS A 63 8.41 -24.52 -25.21
#